data_AF-A0A842P849-F1
#
_entry.id   AF-A0A842P849-F1
#
_cell.length_a   1.000
_cell.length_b   1.000
_cell.length_c   1.000
_cell.angle_alpha   90.00
_cell.angle_beta   90.00
_cell.angle_gamma   90.00
#
_symmetry.space_group_name_H-M   'P 1'
#
loop_
_entity.id
_entity.type
_entity.pdbx_description
1 polymer ?
#
loop_
_entity_poly.entity_id
_entity_poly.type
_entity_poly.pdbx_seq_one_letter_code
_entity_poly.pdbx_strand_id
1 'polypeptide(L)' 'MSKTRRCASIAVIAIVIGALAISVALANAYPLTVRDDFGRNVTIKEVPERIISLSPANTEILFAIGAGDRVVGVTEYCN' A
#
# COMPACT_ATOMS: atom_id res chain seq x y z
N MET A 1 -7.71 -3.28 46.37
CA MET A 1 -8.00 -2.17 45.43
C MET A 1 -7.02 -2.15 44.24
N SER A 2 -6.96 -3.19 43.38
CA SER A 2 -6.03 -3.24 42.22
C SER A 2 -6.66 -3.62 40.87
N LYS A 3 -7.92 -4.10 40.85
CA LYS A 3 -8.60 -4.56 39.62
C LYS A 3 -8.99 -3.41 38.67
N THR A 4 -9.30 -2.23 39.20
CA THR A 4 -9.78 -1.07 38.41
C THR A 4 -8.71 -0.46 37.49
N ARG A 5 -7.43 -0.50 37.90
CA ARG A 5 -6.33 0.05 37.08
C ARG A 5 -5.97 -0.85 35.89
N ARG A 6 -6.18 -2.17 36.02
CA ARG A 6 -5.87 -3.14 34.97
C ARG A 6 -6.88 -3.11 33.81
N CYS A 7 -8.16 -2.87 34.09
CA CYS A 7 -9.18 -2.72 33.03
C CYS A 7 -9.02 -1.43 32.22
N ALA A 8 -8.66 -0.32 32.89
CA ALA A 8 -8.43 0.96 32.20
C ALA A 8 -7.26 0.88 31.21
N SER A 9 -6.17 0.21 31.56
CA SER A 9 -5.01 0.03 30.67
C SER A 9 -5.31 -0.85 29.45
N ILE A 10 -6.08 -1.94 29.62
CA ILE A 10 -6.45 -2.84 28.51
C ILE A 10 -7.38 -2.13 27.53
N ALA A 11 -8.33 -1.33 28.02
CA ALA A 11 -9.24 -0.56 27.19
C ALA A 11 -8.50 0.49 26.33
N VAL A 12 -7.50 1.19 26.90
CA VAL A 12 -6.69 2.16 26.15
C VAL A 12 -5.87 1.48 25.06
N ILE A 13 -5.27 0.32 25.34
CA ILE A 13 -4.50 -0.44 24.35
C ILE A 13 -5.40 -0.90 23.20
N ALA A 14 -6.61 -1.41 23.50
CA ALA A 14 -7.56 -1.81 22.46
C ALA A 14 -8.04 -0.63 21.59
N ILE A 15 -8.24 0.55 22.19
CA ILE A 15 -8.60 1.77 21.46
C ILE A 15 -7.45 2.23 20.55
N VAL A 16 -6.20 2.17 21.03
CA VAL A 16 -5.02 2.54 20.23
C VAL A 16 -4.80 1.57 19.07
N ILE A 17 -4.97 0.26 19.29
CA ILE A 17 -4.90 -0.75 18.22
C ILE A 17 -6.03 -0.54 17.20
N GLY A 18 -7.24 -0.27 17.67
CA GLY A 18 -8.38 0.04 16.80
C GLY A 18 -8.15 1.29 15.95
N ALA A 19 -7.66 2.37 16.55
CA ALA A 19 -7.33 3.61 15.83
C ALA A 19 -6.22 3.41 14.80
N LEU A 20 -5.18 2.63 15.13
CA LEU A 20 -4.08 2.31 14.22
C LEU A 20 -4.55 1.48 13.02
N ALA A 21 -5.43 0.49 13.24
CA ALA A 21 -6.00 -0.31 12.16
C ALA A 21 -6.86 0.52 11.18
N ILE A 22 -7.61 1.50 11.69
CA ILE A 22 -8.44 2.41 10.88
C ILE A 22 -7.56 3.32 10.00
N SER A 23 -6.45 3.85 10.55
CA SER A 23 -5.51 4.67 9.76
C SER A 23 -4.83 3.88 8.63
N VAL A 24 -4.52 2.59 8.84
CA VAL A 24 -3.94 1.72 7.80
C VAL A 24 -4.96 1.43 6.69
N ALA A 25 -6.24 1.25 7.03
CA ALA A 25 -7.29 1.03 6.03
C ALA A 25 -7.55 2.26 5.15
N LEU A 26 -7.49 3.47 5.71
CA LEU A 26 -7.68 4.73 4.98
C LEU A 26 -6.52 5.06 4.02
N ALA A 27 -5.30 4.57 4.31
CA ALA A 27 -4.13 4.83 3.47
C ALA A 27 -4.19 4.13 2.09
N ASN A 28 -5.07 3.14 1.92
CA ASN A 28 -5.22 2.35 0.68
C ASN A 28 -6.49 2.70 -0.11
N ALA A 29 -7.01 3.93 0.02
CA ALA A 29 -8.27 4.31 -0.62
C ALA A 29 -8.10 4.49 -2.14
N TYR A 30 -8.65 3.53 -2.88
CA TYR A 30 -8.92 3.68 -4.30
C TYR A 30 -10.31 4.35 -4.49
N PRO A 31 -10.53 5.11 -5.57
CA PRO A 31 -9.61 5.35 -6.68
C PRO A 31 -8.46 6.30 -6.33
N LEU A 32 -7.24 5.96 -6.77
CA LEU A 32 -6.04 6.77 -6.59
C LEU A 32 -5.69 7.48 -7.89
N THR A 33 -5.69 8.81 -7.89
CA THR A 33 -5.21 9.60 -9.03
C THR A 33 -3.81 10.12 -8.75
N VAL A 34 -2.86 9.75 -9.60
CA VAL A 34 -1.45 10.19 -9.55
C VAL A 34 -1.10 10.92 -10.84
N ARG A 35 -0.21 11.90 -10.75
CA ARG A 35 0.34 12.59 -11.91
C ARG A 35 1.67 11.95 -12.30
N ASP A 36 1.79 11.50 -13.54
CA ASP A 36 3.01 10.88 -14.03
C ASP A 36 4.07 11.90 -14.47
N ASP A 37 5.25 11.41 -14.86
CA ASP A 37 6.38 12.24 -15.29
C ASP A 37 6.13 13.00 -16.61
N PHE A 38 5.16 12.55 -17.41
CA PHE A 38 4.67 13.27 -18.59
C PHE A 38 3.60 14.32 -18.25
N GLY A 39 3.27 14.47 -16.97
CA GLY A 39 2.27 15.42 -16.47
C GLY A 39 0.82 14.98 -16.66
N ARG A 40 0.58 13.72 -17.03
CA ARG A 40 -0.76 13.15 -17.23
C ARG A 40 -1.34 12.71 -15.88
N ASN A 41 -2.65 12.89 -15.71
CA ASN A 41 -3.36 12.32 -14.57
C ASN A 41 -3.77 10.88 -14.89
N VAL A 42 -3.27 9.93 -14.10
CA VAL A 42 -3.57 8.51 -14.21
C VAL A 42 -4.38 8.10 -12.98
N THR A 43 -5.59 7.60 -13.21
CA THR A 43 -6.46 7.09 -12.14
C THR A 43 -6.40 5.57 -12.10
N ILE A 44 -5.90 5.05 -10.98
CA ILE A 44 -5.94 3.63 -10.64
C ILE A 44 -7.23 3.39 -9.88
N LYS A 45 -8.11 2.54 -10.42
CA LYS A 45 -9.48 2.37 -9.89
C LYS A 45 -9.55 1.46 -8.66
N GLU A 46 -8.64 0.51 -8.58
CA GLU A 46 -8.56 -0.52 -7.55
C GLU A 46 -7.12 -1.06 -7.47
N VAL A 47 -6.84 -1.90 -6.48
CA VAL A 47 -5.53 -2.51 -6.29
C VAL A 47 -5.09 -3.26 -7.57
N PRO A 48 -3.92 -2.96 -8.17
CA PRO A 48 -3.47 -3.66 -9.37
C PRO A 48 -3.22 -5.14 -9.09
N GLU A 49 -3.85 -6.00 -9.90
CA GLU A 49 -3.68 -7.46 -9.85
C GLU A 49 -2.65 -7.99 -10.87
N ARG A 50 -2.46 -7.25 -11.97
CA ARG A 50 -1.55 -7.62 -13.06
C ARG A 50 -0.76 -6.40 -13.51
N ILE A 51 0.56 -6.51 -13.51
CA ILE A 51 1.48 -5.40 -13.79
C ILE A 51 2.37 -5.79 -14.98
N ILE A 52 2.46 -4.92 -15.98
CA ILE A 52 3.46 -5.01 -17.06
C ILE A 52 4.47 -3.88 -16.82
N SER A 53 5.74 -4.24 -16.65
CA SER A 53 6.81 -3.27 -16.42
C SER A 53 7.63 -3.04 -17.69
N LEU A 54 7.73 -1.78 -18.11
CA LEU A 54 8.47 -1.38 -19.31
C LEU A 54 9.86 -0.79 -19.00
N SER A 55 10.27 -0.81 -17.74
CA SER A 55 11.58 -0.31 -17.30
C SER A 55 12.22 -1.33 -16.35
N PRO A 56 13.47 -1.75 -16.57
CA PRO A 56 14.18 -2.63 -15.65
C PRO A 56 14.23 -2.07 -14.22
N ALA A 57 14.53 -0.77 -14.07
CA ALA A 57 14.57 -0.12 -12.77
C ALA A 57 13.21 -0.16 -12.06
N ASN A 58 12.10 0.08 -12.77
CA ASN A 58 10.77 -0.02 -12.17
C ASN A 58 10.42 -1.46 -11.79
N THR A 59 10.92 -2.44 -12.56
CA THR A 59 10.77 -3.86 -12.23
C THR A 59 11.45 -4.17 -10.91
N GLU A 60 12.69 -3.75 -10.72
CA GLU A 60 13.42 -3.95 -9.46
C GLU A 60 12.71 -3.33 -8.26
N ILE A 61 12.15 -2.11 -8.42
CA ILE A 61 11.35 -1.44 -7.38
C ILE A 61 10.14 -2.31 -7.01
N LEU A 62 9.40 -2.84 -7.98
CA LEU A 62 8.23 -3.70 -7.74
C LEU A 62 8.59 -4.94 -6.91
N PHE A 63 9.73 -5.57 -7.18
CA PHE A 63 10.21 -6.69 -6.37
C PHE A 63 10.64 -6.25 -4.96
N ALA A 64 11.34 -5.12 -4.84
CA ALA A 64 11.78 -4.58 -3.56
C ALA A 64 10.61 -4.24 -2.61
N ILE A 65 9.46 -3.81 -3.15
CA ILE A 65 8.24 -3.52 -2.38
C ILE A 65 7.31 -4.74 -2.19
N GLY A 66 7.72 -5.93 -2.63
CA GLY A 66 6.92 -7.16 -2.49
C GLY A 66 5.74 -7.27 -3.46
N ALA A 67 5.71 -6.46 -4.53
CA ALA A 67 4.69 -6.51 -5.57
C ALA A 67 5.10 -7.41 -6.77
N GLY A 68 6.27 -8.04 -6.71
CA GLY A 68 6.84 -8.88 -7.79
C GLY A 68 5.90 -9.99 -8.27
N ASP A 69 5.15 -10.63 -7.37
CA ASP A 69 4.22 -11.71 -7.70
C ASP A 69 3.07 -11.29 -8.64
N ARG A 70 2.85 -9.97 -8.80
CA ARG A 70 1.82 -9.41 -9.68
C ARG A 70 2.37 -8.99 -11.05
N VAL A 71 3.68 -9.11 -11.27
CA VAL A 71 4.31 -8.79 -12.55
C VAL A 71 4.06 -9.94 -13.53
N VAL A 72 3.30 -9.66 -14.59
CA VAL A 72 2.92 -10.65 -15.62
C VAL A 72 3.68 -10.44 -16.95
N GLY A 73 4.50 -9.39 -17.04
CA GLY A 73 5.30 -9.09 -18.22
C GLY A 73 6.37 -8.04 -17.93
N VAL A 74 7.51 -8.20 -18.61
CA VAL A 74 8.66 -7.28 -18.57
C VAL A 74 9.10 -6.95 -19.98
N THR A 75 9.81 -5.83 -20.15
CA THR A 75 10.47 -5.50 -21.42
C THR A 75 11.75 -6.31 -21.62
N GLU A 76 12.04 -6.75 -22.86
CA GLU A 76 13.35 -7.26 -23.25
C GLU A 76 14.30 -6.13 -23.72
N TYR A 77 13.73 -4.97 -24.02
CA TYR A 77 14.46 -3.81 -24.53
C TYR A 77 14.75 -2.82 -23.40
N CYS A 78 16.00 -2.41 -23.30
CA CYS A 78 16.48 -1.37 -22.38
C CYS A 78 17.21 -0.31 -23.21
N ASN A 79 16.85 0.96 -23.06
CA ASN A 79 17.60 2.12 -23.57
C ASN A 79 18.17 2.89 -22.37
#